data_AF-A0A397TN91-F1
#
_entry.id   AF-A0A397TN91-F1
#
_cell.length_a   1.000
_cell.length_b   1.000
_cell.length_c   1.000
_cell.angle_alpha   90.00
_cell.angle_beta   90.00
_cell.angle_gamma   90.00
#
_symmetry.space_group_name_H-M   'P 1'
#
loop_
_entity.id
_entity.type
_entity.pdbx_description
1 polymer ?
#
loop_
_entity_poly.entity_id
_entity_poly.type
_entity_poly.pdbx_seq_one_letter_code
_entity_poly.pdbx_strand_id
1 'polypeptide(L)'
;MGNPTKRSSKKSQAYSPEIDDIPEDEKMRLIKESGIFKTLKQAETDRQEQSLAIEKVDDPFAYGPTFLAFIYTIPLCSVYSVMDILVHRQYNEDVSFLPFSIRVLKIAPILWFFVYYTNKNVKKPWMQAFMFLGSIGCGCYLIYIFNKISYYGVMRRCPPISTLWIYFVLQLNLLPSALSLVFVYLFYWLGGFKLG
;
A
#
# COMPACT_ATOMS: atom_id res chain seq x y z
N MET A 1 45.11 -35.24 36.63
CA MET A 1 43.89 -34.52 36.20
C MET A 1 44.28 -33.12 35.81
N GLY A 2 44.03 -32.74 34.55
CA GLY A 2 44.55 -31.54 33.90
C GLY A 2 43.87 -30.23 34.33
N ASN A 3 44.63 -29.15 34.13
CA ASN A 3 44.42 -27.75 34.51
C ASN A 3 43.42 -27.01 33.55
N PRO A 4 43.23 -25.68 33.60
CA PRO A 4 41.97 -25.01 33.97
C PRO A 4 41.35 -24.18 32.82
N THR A 5 40.04 -24.01 32.77
CA THR A 5 39.41 -23.06 31.83
C THR A 5 39.20 -21.69 32.47
N LYS A 6 40.18 -20.81 32.27
CA LYS A 6 40.07 -19.35 32.49
C LYS A 6 38.97 -18.79 31.58
N ARG A 7 37.88 -18.31 32.18
CA ARG A 7 36.82 -17.55 31.49
C ARG A 7 37.35 -16.14 31.24
N SER A 8 37.79 -15.87 30.02
CA SER A 8 38.24 -14.53 29.58
C SER A 8 37.05 -13.57 29.57
N SER A 9 37.07 -12.61 30.50
CA SER A 9 36.14 -11.48 30.55
C SER A 9 36.44 -10.55 29.37
N LYS A 10 35.51 -10.46 28.42
CA LYS A 10 35.56 -9.49 27.32
C LYS A 10 35.27 -8.11 27.89
N LYS A 11 36.35 -7.39 28.21
CA LYS A 11 36.33 -6.01 28.71
C LYS A 11 35.53 -5.15 27.74
N SER A 12 34.43 -4.58 28.23
CA SER A 12 33.66 -3.54 27.57
C SER A 12 34.60 -2.41 27.18
N GLN A 13 34.71 -2.17 25.88
CA GLN A 13 35.55 -1.12 25.32
C GLN A 13 34.88 0.21 25.66
N ALA A 14 35.42 0.86 26.70
CA ALA A 14 35.00 2.17 27.16
C ALA A 14 35.15 3.20 26.03
N TYR A 15 34.12 4.02 25.87
CA TYR A 15 34.13 5.19 24.99
C TYR A 15 35.24 6.14 25.46
N SER A 16 36.26 6.36 24.64
CA SER A 16 37.31 7.37 24.88
C SER A 16 36.84 8.68 24.25
N PRO A 17 36.61 9.75 25.02
CA PRO A 17 36.06 11.00 24.50
C PRO A 17 37.19 11.95 24.08
N GLU A 18 38.11 11.49 23.22
CA GLU A 18 39.29 12.30 22.90
C GLU A 18 39.92 11.84 21.58
N ILE A 19 39.31 12.22 20.45
CA ILE A 19 39.92 12.81 19.24
C ILE A 19 38.76 13.43 18.43
N ASP A 20 38.46 14.71 18.63
CA ASP A 20 37.54 15.47 17.77
C ASP A 20 38.21 16.71 17.17
N ASP A 21 39.52 16.63 16.91
CA ASP A 21 40.35 17.71 16.36
C ASP A 21 40.49 17.64 14.83
N ILE A 22 39.57 16.98 14.13
CA ILE A 22 39.55 16.94 12.67
C ILE A 22 38.56 18.00 12.18
N PRO A 23 38.98 18.96 11.35
CA PRO A 23 38.06 19.91 10.72
C PRO A 23 36.92 19.18 9.98
N GLU A 24 35.68 19.64 10.12
CA GLU A 24 34.48 19.00 9.54
C GLU A 24 34.57 18.80 8.02
N ASP A 25 35.28 19.68 7.32
CA ASP A 25 35.56 19.59 5.89
C ASP A 25 36.50 18.43 5.54
N GLU A 26 37.52 18.16 6.37
CA GLU A 26 38.40 17.01 6.19
C GLU A 26 37.68 15.69 6.53
N LYS A 27 36.82 15.67 7.55
CA LYS A 27 35.95 14.52 7.84
C LYS A 27 35.09 14.15 6.63
N MET A 28 34.47 15.16 6.01
CA MET A 28 33.58 14.93 4.86
C MET A 28 34.35 14.47 3.61
N ARG A 29 35.58 14.97 3.41
CA ARG A 29 36.47 14.52 2.36
C ARG A 29 36.90 13.06 2.58
N LEU A 30 37.27 12.68 3.80
CA LEU A 30 37.65 11.32 4.15
C LEU A 30 36.49 10.33 4.00
N ILE A 31 35.26 10.72 4.38
CA ILE A 31 34.05 9.90 4.17
C ILE A 31 33.77 9.68 2.68
N LYS A 32 34.07 10.68 1.84
CA LYS A 32 33.89 10.61 0.39
C LYS A 32 34.98 9.78 -0.30
N GLU A 33 36.25 9.93 0.09
CA GLU A 33 37.40 9.19 -0.45
C GLU A 33 37.39 7.72 -0.02
N SER A 34 37.00 7.43 1.23
CA SER A 34 36.91 6.07 1.77
C SER A 34 35.79 5.22 1.16
N GLY A 35 34.89 5.84 0.38
CA GLY A 35 33.75 5.14 -0.22
C GLY A 35 32.74 4.62 0.80
N ILE A 36 32.91 4.94 2.09
CA ILE A 36 32.09 4.46 3.21
C ILE A 36 30.62 4.82 2.98
N PHE A 37 30.33 5.97 2.37
CA PHE A 37 28.96 6.37 2.07
C PHE A 37 28.23 5.37 1.15
N LYS A 38 28.92 4.80 0.16
CA LYS A 38 28.33 3.78 -0.72
C LYS A 38 28.10 2.48 0.05
N THR A 39 29.06 2.08 0.87
CA THR A 39 28.97 0.88 1.71
C THR A 39 27.88 1.00 2.77
N LEU A 40 27.69 2.19 3.36
CA LEU A 40 26.62 2.45 4.32
C LEU A 40 25.26 2.47 3.65
N LYS A 41 25.12 3.12 2.50
CA LYS A 41 23.87 3.12 1.73
C LYS A 41 23.50 1.71 1.25
N GLN A 42 24.49 0.94 0.80
CA GLN A 42 24.33 -0.47 0.44
C GLN A 42 23.94 -1.29 1.67
N ALA A 43 24.65 -1.13 2.80
CA ALA A 43 24.37 -1.86 4.04
C ALA A 43 23.06 -1.46 4.73
N GLU A 44 22.56 -0.24 4.52
CA GLU A 44 21.21 0.19 4.92
C GLU A 44 20.14 -0.40 4.01
N THR A 45 20.40 -0.45 2.70
CA THR A 45 19.51 -1.10 1.73
C THR A 45 19.43 -2.60 2.01
N ASP A 46 20.58 -3.25 2.19
CA ASP A 46 20.69 -4.67 2.55
C ASP A 46 20.09 -4.93 3.94
N ARG A 47 20.23 -4.01 4.92
CA ARG A 47 19.55 -4.12 6.23
C ARG A 47 18.05 -3.94 6.10
N GLN A 48 17.55 -3.01 5.30
CA GLN A 48 16.11 -2.84 5.07
C GLN A 48 15.53 -4.06 4.33
N GLU A 49 16.24 -4.57 3.33
CA GLU A 49 15.87 -5.79 2.60
C GLU A 49 15.93 -7.03 3.51
N GLN A 50 16.95 -7.14 4.37
CA GLN A 50 17.01 -8.16 5.41
C GLN A 50 15.91 -7.99 6.44
N SER A 51 15.57 -6.77 6.86
CA SER A 51 14.49 -6.54 7.85
C SER A 51 13.14 -6.97 7.27
N LEU A 52 12.87 -6.58 6.01
CA LEU A 52 11.68 -6.99 5.25
C LEU A 52 11.68 -8.48 4.88
N ALA A 53 12.84 -9.13 4.84
CA ALA A 53 12.99 -10.56 4.60
C ALA A 53 12.86 -11.37 5.90
N ILE A 54 13.39 -10.87 7.03
CA ILE A 54 13.29 -11.46 8.36
C ILE A 54 11.83 -11.39 8.83
N GLU A 55 11.13 -10.27 8.58
CA GLU A 55 9.67 -10.16 8.79
C GLU A 55 8.89 -11.19 7.96
N LYS A 56 9.37 -11.57 6.76
CA LYS A 56 8.72 -12.58 5.90
C LYS A 56 9.09 -14.03 6.20
N VAL A 57 10.25 -14.29 6.80
CA VAL A 57 10.79 -15.63 7.03
C VAL A 57 10.37 -16.17 8.40
N ASP A 58 10.05 -15.30 9.36
CA ASP A 58 9.69 -15.67 10.73
C ASP A 58 8.19 -15.48 11.06
N ASP A 59 7.34 -15.35 10.03
CA ASP A 59 5.88 -15.38 10.19
C ASP A 59 5.40 -16.85 10.20
N PRO A 60 4.89 -17.39 11.32
CA PRO A 60 4.27 -18.73 11.37
C PRO A 60 3.02 -18.84 10.49
N PHE A 61 2.58 -17.70 9.93
CA PHE A 61 1.44 -17.52 9.05
C PHE A 61 1.87 -17.09 7.63
N ALA A 62 3.09 -17.42 7.18
CA ALA A 62 3.54 -17.24 5.80
C ALA A 62 2.78 -18.17 4.84
N TYR A 63 1.47 -17.94 4.73
CA TYR A 63 0.58 -18.62 3.82
C TYR A 63 0.90 -18.20 2.39
N GLY A 64 0.71 -19.12 1.44
CA GLY A 64 1.02 -18.88 0.03
C GLY A 64 0.34 -17.61 -0.53
N PRO A 65 0.89 -17.01 -1.61
CA PRO A 65 0.33 -15.80 -2.22
C PRO A 65 -1.17 -15.88 -2.56
N THR A 66 -1.68 -17.09 -2.81
CA THR A 66 -3.09 -17.41 -3.04
C THR A 66 -3.97 -17.23 -1.80
N PHE A 67 -3.48 -17.67 -0.64
CA PHE A 67 -4.20 -17.56 0.63
C PHE A 67 -4.16 -16.13 1.16
N LEU A 68 -3.03 -15.44 1.02
CA LEU A 68 -2.97 -14.00 1.28
C LEU A 68 -4.00 -13.25 0.44
N ALA A 69 -4.06 -13.52 -0.87
CA ALA A 69 -5.05 -12.92 -1.74
C ALA A 69 -6.50 -13.23 -1.29
N PHE A 70 -6.75 -14.46 -0.82
CA PHE A 70 -8.06 -14.83 -0.28
C PHE A 70 -8.42 -14.01 0.97
N ILE A 71 -7.49 -13.86 1.91
CA ILE A 71 -7.69 -13.02 3.10
C ILE A 71 -7.98 -11.58 2.70
N TYR A 72 -7.26 -11.01 1.74
CA TYR A 72 -7.49 -9.65 1.24
C TYR A 72 -8.84 -9.49 0.52
N THR A 73 -9.38 -10.54 -0.10
CA THR A 73 -10.71 -10.49 -0.73
C THR A 73 -11.84 -10.29 0.29
N ILE A 74 -11.70 -10.79 1.52
CA ILE A 74 -12.74 -10.67 2.57
C ILE A 74 -13.06 -9.19 2.90
N PRO A 75 -12.10 -8.34 3.31
CA PRO A 75 -12.38 -6.93 3.56
C PRO A 75 -12.78 -6.20 2.27
N LEU A 76 -12.29 -6.61 1.09
CA LEU A 76 -12.71 -6.02 -0.18
C LEU A 76 -14.18 -6.27 -0.50
N CYS A 77 -14.66 -7.49 -0.26
CA CYS A 77 -16.07 -7.83 -0.37
C CYS A 77 -16.90 -7.03 0.63
N SER A 78 -16.40 -6.80 1.86
CA SER A 78 -17.07 -5.94 2.85
C SER A 78 -17.20 -4.49 2.35
N VAL A 79 -16.14 -3.91 1.80
CA VAL A 79 -16.17 -2.57 1.21
C VAL A 79 -17.16 -2.50 0.05
N TYR A 80 -17.16 -3.49 -0.84
CA TYR A 80 -18.13 -3.60 -1.93
C TYR A 80 -19.56 -3.66 -1.41
N SER A 81 -19.83 -4.48 -0.41
CA SER A 81 -21.14 -4.60 0.22
C SER A 81 -21.61 -3.29 0.82
N VAL A 82 -20.74 -2.59 1.56
CA VAL A 82 -21.05 -1.28 2.14
C VAL A 82 -21.35 -0.27 1.03
N MET A 83 -20.54 -0.22 -0.03
CA MET A 83 -20.78 0.70 -1.15
C MET A 83 -22.08 0.38 -1.89
N ASP A 84 -22.42 -0.89 -2.10
CA ASP A 84 -23.68 -1.30 -2.71
C ASP A 84 -24.86 -0.83 -1.87
N ILE A 85 -24.83 -1.08 -0.55
CA ILE A 85 -25.89 -0.65 0.37
C ILE A 85 -26.01 0.89 0.39
N LEU A 86 -24.89 1.61 0.50
CA LEU A 86 -24.86 3.07 0.55
C LEU A 86 -25.54 3.68 -0.67
N VAL A 87 -25.22 3.20 -1.87
CA VAL A 87 -25.80 3.75 -3.10
C VAL A 87 -27.29 3.47 -3.19
N HIS A 88 -27.77 2.28 -2.83
CA HIS A 88 -29.23 2.01 -2.82
C HIS A 88 -29.96 2.84 -1.76
N ARG A 89 -29.34 3.06 -0.60
CA ARG A 89 -29.87 3.93 0.46
C ARG A 89 -29.91 5.41 0.05
N GLN A 90 -28.90 5.91 -0.67
CA GLN A 90 -28.84 7.29 -1.15
C GLN A 90 -29.99 7.66 -2.10
N TYR A 91 -30.52 6.68 -2.82
CA TYR A 91 -31.63 6.87 -3.76
C TYR A 91 -32.95 6.27 -3.27
N ASN A 92 -33.03 5.91 -1.98
CA ASN A 92 -34.22 5.38 -1.33
C ASN A 92 -34.81 4.14 -2.03
N GLU A 93 -33.95 3.28 -2.57
CA GLU A 93 -34.34 2.04 -3.26
C GLU A 93 -34.16 0.82 -2.33
N ASP A 94 -35.09 -0.14 -2.40
CA ASP A 94 -35.12 -1.29 -1.51
C ASP A 94 -33.96 -2.25 -1.79
N VAL A 95 -33.10 -2.44 -0.79
CA VAL A 95 -32.00 -3.41 -0.83
C VAL A 95 -32.54 -4.81 -0.56
N SER A 96 -32.84 -5.52 -1.64
CA SER A 96 -33.19 -6.93 -1.56
C SER A 96 -31.94 -7.80 -1.27
N PHE A 97 -31.97 -8.58 -0.19
CA PHE A 97 -30.82 -9.38 0.27
C PHE A 97 -30.38 -10.47 -0.74
N LEU A 98 -31.31 -11.13 -1.42
CA LEU A 98 -31.00 -12.17 -2.40
C LEU A 98 -30.21 -11.65 -3.62
N PRO A 99 -30.71 -10.65 -4.38
CA PRO A 99 -29.97 -10.12 -5.52
C PRO A 99 -28.66 -9.47 -5.09
N PHE A 100 -28.60 -8.84 -3.92
CA PHE A 100 -27.37 -8.35 -3.32
C PHE A 100 -26.32 -9.46 -3.17
N SER A 101 -26.65 -10.57 -2.50
CA SER A 101 -25.71 -11.68 -2.26
C SER A 101 -25.22 -12.32 -3.55
N ILE A 102 -26.10 -12.45 -4.56
CA ILE A 102 -25.71 -12.95 -5.89
C ILE A 102 -24.71 -12.01 -6.57
N ARG A 103 -24.87 -10.68 -6.44
CA ARG A 103 -23.90 -9.70 -6.98
C ARG A 103 -22.54 -9.81 -6.29
N VAL A 104 -22.52 -9.88 -4.96
CA VAL A 104 -21.29 -10.05 -4.18
C VAL A 104 -20.57 -11.36 -4.57
N LEU A 105 -21.30 -12.47 -4.67
CA LEU A 105 -20.73 -13.76 -5.04
C LEU A 105 -20.18 -13.77 -6.47
N LYS A 106 -20.82 -13.03 -7.39
CA LYS A 106 -20.34 -12.88 -8.78
C LYS A 106 -19.05 -12.06 -8.88
N ILE A 107 -18.90 -11.02 -8.05
CA ILE A 107 -17.72 -10.15 -8.10
C ILE A 107 -16.53 -10.69 -7.29
N ALA A 108 -16.78 -11.48 -6.25
CA ALA A 108 -15.76 -12.08 -5.39
C ALA A 108 -14.62 -12.80 -6.16
N PRO A 109 -14.87 -13.70 -7.14
CA PRO A 109 -13.78 -14.37 -7.86
C PRO A 109 -12.96 -13.41 -8.73
N ILE A 110 -13.60 -12.38 -9.29
CA ILE A 110 -12.93 -11.33 -10.06
C ILE A 110 -12.02 -10.50 -9.15
N LEU A 111 -12.50 -10.10 -7.98
CA LEU A 111 -11.69 -9.37 -7.00
C LEU A 111 -10.53 -10.23 -6.49
N TRP A 112 -10.78 -11.52 -6.21
CA TRP A 112 -9.72 -12.42 -5.77
C TRP A 112 -8.61 -12.58 -6.81
N PHE A 113 -8.96 -12.79 -8.09
CA PHE A 113 -7.97 -12.87 -9.17
C PHE A 113 -7.20 -11.56 -9.31
N PHE A 114 -7.91 -10.43 -9.25
CA PHE A 114 -7.32 -9.11 -9.35
C PHE A 114 -6.34 -8.81 -8.19
N VAL A 115 -6.75 -9.08 -6.96
CA VAL A 115 -5.92 -8.93 -5.75
C VAL A 115 -4.72 -9.86 -5.81
N TYR A 116 -4.88 -11.10 -6.24
CA TYR A 116 -3.79 -12.05 -6.40
C TYR A 116 -2.73 -11.55 -7.39
N TYR A 117 -3.16 -11.11 -8.57
CA TYR A 117 -2.26 -10.57 -9.59
C TYR A 117 -1.51 -9.32 -9.10
N THR A 118 -2.25 -8.47 -8.39
CA THR A 118 -1.77 -7.18 -7.93
C THR A 118 -0.80 -7.31 -6.75
N ASN A 119 -1.14 -8.10 -5.73
CA ASN A 119 -0.27 -8.38 -4.58
C ASN A 119 1.04 -9.05 -5.00
N LYS A 120 1.00 -9.90 -6.03
CA LYS A 120 2.22 -10.51 -6.59
C LYS A 120 3.19 -9.48 -7.18
N ASN A 121 2.69 -8.37 -7.70
CA ASN A 121 3.48 -7.40 -8.46
C ASN A 121 3.58 -6.01 -7.82
N VAL A 122 3.04 -5.79 -6.61
CA VAL A 122 3.00 -4.46 -5.96
C VAL A 122 4.36 -3.77 -5.84
N LYS A 123 5.43 -4.56 -5.67
CA LYS A 123 6.79 -4.03 -5.53
C LYS A 123 7.38 -3.45 -6.83
N LYS A 124 6.78 -3.76 -7.99
CA LYS A 124 7.28 -3.30 -9.28
C LYS A 124 6.85 -1.85 -9.52
N PRO A 125 7.75 -0.94 -9.93
CA PRO A 125 7.42 0.47 -10.14
C PRO A 125 6.35 0.67 -11.22
N TRP A 126 6.34 -0.19 -12.26
CA TRP A 126 5.28 -0.19 -13.27
C TRP A 126 3.88 -0.47 -12.68
N MET A 127 3.79 -1.39 -11.72
CA MET A 127 2.51 -1.71 -11.07
C MET A 127 2.04 -0.55 -10.20
N GLN A 128 2.95 0.13 -9.50
CA GLN A 128 2.61 1.34 -8.74
C GLN A 128 2.16 2.48 -9.66
N ALA A 129 2.81 2.69 -10.79
CA ALA A 129 2.37 3.67 -11.78
C ALA A 129 0.99 3.33 -12.34
N PHE A 130 0.73 2.06 -12.65
CA PHE A 130 -0.58 1.60 -13.10
C PHE A 130 -1.69 1.88 -12.07
N MET A 131 -1.46 1.55 -10.79
CA MET A 131 -2.42 1.84 -9.73
C MET A 131 -2.60 3.34 -9.48
N PHE A 132 -1.55 4.14 -9.64
CA PHE A 132 -1.63 5.59 -9.50
C PHE A 132 -2.52 6.20 -10.59
N LEU A 133 -2.29 5.84 -11.85
CA LEU A 133 -3.15 6.24 -12.96
C LEU A 133 -4.57 5.69 -12.77
N GLY A 134 -4.69 4.44 -12.34
CA GLY A 134 -5.97 3.80 -12.04
C GLY A 134 -6.74 4.53 -10.93
N SER A 135 -6.06 4.96 -9.88
CA SER A 135 -6.65 5.73 -8.78
C SER A 135 -7.20 7.08 -9.26
N ILE A 136 -6.43 7.81 -10.06
CA ILE A 136 -6.87 9.08 -10.64
C ILE A 136 -8.05 8.84 -11.60
N GLY A 137 -7.93 7.86 -12.49
CA GLY A 137 -8.97 7.52 -13.47
C GLY A 137 -10.28 7.11 -12.82
N CYS A 138 -10.23 6.21 -11.83
CA CYS A 138 -11.41 5.78 -11.08
C CYS A 138 -12.02 6.94 -10.26
N GLY A 139 -11.20 7.77 -9.61
CA GLY A 139 -11.68 8.93 -8.86
C GLY A 139 -12.40 9.94 -9.74
N CYS A 140 -11.79 10.35 -10.86
CA CYS A 140 -12.42 11.24 -11.83
C CYS A 140 -13.68 10.62 -12.46
N TYR A 141 -13.65 9.32 -12.75
CA TYR A 141 -14.80 8.62 -13.32
C TYR A 141 -15.97 8.50 -12.35
N LEU A 142 -15.72 8.33 -11.05
CA LEU A 142 -16.77 8.37 -10.02
C LEU A 142 -17.45 9.73 -9.98
N ILE A 143 -16.67 10.82 -9.98
CA ILE A 143 -17.21 12.19 -10.03
C ILE A 143 -18.07 12.37 -11.28
N TYR A 144 -17.60 11.89 -12.44
CA TYR A 144 -18.36 11.93 -13.69
C TYR A 144 -19.68 11.14 -13.59
N ILE A 145 -19.65 9.92 -13.06
CA ILE A 145 -20.84 9.07 -12.90
C ILE A 145 -21.89 9.80 -12.04
N PHE A 146 -21.50 10.32 -10.89
CA PHE A 146 -22.43 10.99 -9.97
C PHE A 146 -23.07 12.25 -10.57
N ASN A 147 -22.36 12.98 -11.44
CA ASN A 147 -22.85 14.23 -12.01
C ASN A 147 -23.59 14.07 -13.35
N LYS A 148 -23.26 13.06 -14.17
CA LYS A 148 -23.71 12.98 -15.57
C LYS A 148 -24.62 11.80 -15.87
N ILE A 149 -24.67 10.77 -15.02
CA ILE A 149 -25.38 9.53 -15.32
C ILE A 149 -26.67 9.47 -14.50
N SER A 150 -27.73 8.90 -15.11
CA SER A 150 -28.98 8.59 -14.41
C SER A 150 -28.76 7.65 -13.23
N TYR A 151 -29.59 7.77 -12.19
CA TYR A 151 -29.45 7.07 -10.90
C TYR A 151 -29.27 5.55 -11.04
N TYR A 152 -30.01 4.87 -11.93
CA TYR A 152 -29.84 3.44 -12.19
C TYR A 152 -28.44 3.09 -12.71
N GLY A 153 -27.83 3.97 -13.50
CA GLY A 153 -26.47 3.81 -13.98
C GLY A 153 -25.43 3.96 -12.86
N VAL A 154 -25.69 4.87 -11.92
CA VAL A 154 -24.87 5.06 -10.71
C VAL A 154 -24.91 3.81 -9.83
N MET A 155 -26.11 3.29 -9.52
CA MET A 155 -26.28 2.09 -8.68
C MET A 155 -25.55 0.85 -9.22
N ARG A 156 -25.53 0.65 -10.53
CA ARG A 156 -24.89 -0.53 -11.13
C ARG A 156 -23.38 -0.44 -11.24
N ARG A 157 -22.82 0.77 -11.40
CA ARG A 157 -21.40 0.98 -11.72
C ARG A 157 -20.60 1.55 -10.57
N CYS A 158 -21.20 2.32 -9.67
CA CYS A 158 -20.52 2.95 -8.56
C CYS A 158 -19.92 1.94 -7.57
N PRO A 159 -20.64 0.90 -7.08
CA PRO A 159 -20.10 -0.02 -6.08
C PRO A 159 -18.79 -0.72 -6.49
N PRO A 160 -18.67 -1.34 -7.69
CA PRO A 160 -17.42 -2.00 -8.08
C PRO A 160 -16.28 -1.00 -8.31
N ILE A 161 -16.57 0.18 -8.87
CA ILE A 161 -15.56 1.18 -9.18
C ILE A 161 -15.04 1.87 -7.92
N SER A 162 -15.94 2.17 -6.97
CA SER A 162 -15.57 2.72 -5.65
C SER A 162 -14.66 1.74 -4.89
N THR A 163 -15.03 0.46 -4.87
CA THR A 163 -14.22 -0.58 -4.22
C THR A 163 -12.82 -0.69 -4.84
N LEU A 164 -12.75 -0.66 -6.17
CA LEU A 164 -11.50 -0.75 -6.91
C LEU A 164 -10.64 0.51 -6.73
N TRP A 165 -11.26 1.69 -6.66
CA TRP A 165 -10.58 2.95 -6.35
C TRP A 165 -9.95 2.93 -4.95
N ILE A 166 -10.71 2.50 -3.94
CA ILE A 166 -10.22 2.36 -2.56
C ILE A 166 -9.06 1.38 -2.51
N TYR A 167 -9.18 0.25 -3.21
CA TYR A 167 -8.11 -0.73 -3.30
C TYR A 167 -6.82 -0.12 -3.88
N PHE A 168 -6.92 0.66 -4.97
CA PHE A 168 -5.75 1.36 -5.51
C PHE A 168 -5.13 2.31 -4.49
N VAL A 169 -5.94 3.15 -3.84
CA VAL A 169 -5.46 4.12 -2.84
C VAL A 169 -4.71 3.42 -1.69
N LEU A 170 -5.21 2.27 -1.24
CA LEU A 170 -4.60 1.48 -0.16
C LEU A 170 -3.31 0.77 -0.59
N GLN A 171 -3.22 0.32 -1.84
CA GLN A 171 -2.06 -0.42 -2.34
C GLN A 171 -0.90 0.50 -2.77
N LEU A 172 -1.16 1.80 -2.95
CA LEU A 172 -0.14 2.80 -3.25
C LEU A 172 0.73 3.12 -2.03
N ASN A 173 1.99 3.47 -2.30
CA ASN A 173 2.84 4.11 -1.29
C ASN A 173 2.20 5.43 -0.80
N LEU A 174 2.47 5.80 0.45
CA LEU A 174 1.85 6.96 1.12
C LEU A 174 1.92 8.26 0.30
N LEU A 175 3.08 8.52 -0.30
CA LEU A 175 3.37 9.72 -1.10
C LEU A 175 2.56 9.79 -2.41
N PRO A 176 2.64 8.81 -3.32
CA PRO A 176 1.82 8.83 -4.53
C PRO A 176 0.32 8.70 -4.24
N SER A 177 -0.09 8.06 -3.13
CA SER A 177 -1.50 7.99 -2.73
C SER A 177 -2.06 9.37 -2.37
N ALA A 178 -1.33 10.13 -1.54
CA ALA A 178 -1.71 11.51 -1.21
C ALA A 178 -1.75 12.40 -2.47
N LEU A 179 -0.79 12.25 -3.38
CA LEU A 179 -0.78 13.00 -4.63
C LEU A 179 -1.97 12.65 -5.52
N SER A 180 -2.34 11.38 -5.69
CA SER A 180 -3.49 11.00 -6.53
C SER A 180 -4.79 11.58 -5.97
N LEU A 181 -4.96 11.56 -4.65
CA LEU A 181 -6.09 12.18 -3.95
C LEU A 181 -6.13 13.70 -4.18
N VAL A 182 -4.99 14.38 -4.06
CA VAL A 182 -4.90 15.83 -4.33
C VAL A 182 -5.26 16.13 -5.78
N PHE A 183 -4.79 15.33 -6.76
CA PHE A 183 -5.15 15.51 -8.17
C PHE A 183 -6.65 15.32 -8.41
N VAL A 184 -7.26 14.30 -7.83
CA VAL A 184 -8.72 14.07 -7.94
C VAL A 184 -9.49 15.22 -7.30
N TYR A 185 -9.06 15.71 -6.14
CA TYR A 185 -9.65 16.87 -5.48
C TYR A 185 -9.49 18.15 -6.32
N LEU A 186 -8.32 18.37 -6.92
CA LEU A 186 -8.08 19.52 -7.80
C LEU A 186 -8.98 19.47 -9.04
N PHE A 187 -9.17 18.28 -9.61
CA PHE A 187 -10.08 18.07 -10.74
C PHE A 187 -11.53 18.35 -10.35
N TYR A 188 -11.96 17.91 -9.17
CA TYR A 188 -13.27 18.23 -8.62
C TYR A 188 -13.46 19.76 -8.49
N TRP A 189 -12.45 20.45 -7.96
CA TRP A 189 -12.49 21.90 -7.75
C TRP A 189 -12.51 22.68 -9.07
N LEU A 190 -11.64 22.33 -10.03
CA LEU A 190 -11.57 22.97 -11.35
C LEU A 190 -12.82 22.67 -12.20
N GLY A 191 -13.44 21.50 -12.01
CA GLY A 191 -14.64 21.09 -12.74
C GLY A 191 -15.92 21.80 -12.29
N GLY A 192 -15.90 22.58 -11.20
CA GLY A 192 -17.05 23.35 -10.73
C GLY A 192 -18.27 22.50 -10.33
N PHE A 193 -18.05 21.22 -10.01
CA PHE A 193 -19.12 20.29 -9.65
C PHE A 193 -19.74 20.71 -8.30
N LYS A 194 -20.99 21.17 -8.30
CA LYS A 194 -21.72 21.46 -7.06
C LYS A 194 -22.13 20.14 -6.40
N LEU A 195 -21.79 19.97 -5.12
CA LEU A 195 -22.43 18.99 -4.24
C LEU A 195 -23.89 19.43 -4.09
N GLY A 196 -24.76 18.86 -4.93
CA GLY A 196 -26.22 19.04 -4.88
C GLY A 196 -26.85 18.06 -3.91
#